data_AF-A0A2W2DKJ1-F1
#
_entry.id   AF-A0A2W2DKJ1-F1
#
_cell.length_a   1.000
_cell.length_b   1.000
_cell.length_c   1.000
_cell.angle_alpha   90.00
_cell.angle_beta   90.00
_cell.angle_gamma   90.00
#
_symmetry.space_group_name_H-M   'P 1'
#
loop_
_entity.id
_entity.type
_entity.pdbx_description
1 polymer ?
#
loop_
_entity_poly.entity_id
_entity_poly.type
_entity_poly.pdbx_seq_one_letter_code
_entity_poly.pdbx_strand_id
1 'polypeptide(L)'
;MSTEPVGYIVLIREHDRWCDNWDAEVHTDQTAGGEALTGARAAGYEAILVAAVPVDAAPIETPEQSAAIVDANLRQMGCAGLVPSAEAGR
;
A
#
# COMPACT_ATOMS: atom_id res chain seq x y z
N MET A 1 6.16 16.30 13.83
CA MET A 1 6.88 15.02 13.78
C MET A 1 7.56 14.95 12.43
N SER A 2 8.81 14.48 12.36
CA SER A 2 9.60 14.49 11.11
C SER A 2 9.08 13.39 10.19
N THR A 3 8.68 13.75 8.96
CA THR A 3 8.26 12.84 7.89
C THR A 3 9.50 12.28 7.18
N GLU A 4 10.52 11.90 7.94
CA GLU A 4 11.75 11.37 7.36
C GLU A 4 11.46 9.99 6.76
N PRO A 5 11.87 9.74 5.50
CA PRO A 5 11.77 8.42 4.92
C PRO A 5 12.56 7.41 5.75
N VAL A 6 11.95 6.25 6.04
CA VAL A 6 12.67 5.09 6.62
C VAL A 6 13.47 4.33 5.56
N GLY A 7 13.26 4.66 4.29
CA GLY A 7 14.01 4.13 3.15
C GLY A 7 13.28 4.38 1.84
N TYR A 8 13.55 3.57 0.82
CA TYR A 8 12.96 3.66 -0.51
C TYR A 8 12.49 2.29 -0.99
N ILE A 9 11.36 2.25 -1.70
CA ILE A 9 10.77 1.02 -2.24
C ILE A 9 10.59 1.19 -3.74
N VAL A 10 10.85 0.12 -4.50
CA VAL A 10 10.53 0.04 -5.92
C VAL A 10 9.12 -0.53 -6.09
N LEU A 11 8.24 0.23 -6.73
CA LEU A 11 6.92 -0.25 -7.13
C LEU A 11 6.94 -0.61 -8.62
N ILE A 12 6.34 -1.74 -8.98
CA ILE A 12 6.12 -2.17 -10.36
C ILE A 12 4.64 -2.06 -10.71
N ARG A 13 4.32 -1.79 -11.98
CA ARG A 13 2.95 -1.76 -12.45
C ARG A 13 2.51 -3.12 -12.97
N GLU A 14 1.50 -3.70 -12.33
CA GLU A 14 0.87 -4.96 -12.73
C GLU A 14 -0.65 -4.76 -12.78
N HIS A 15 -1.31 -5.25 -13.83
CA HIS A 15 -2.78 -5.19 -13.96
C HIS A 15 -3.39 -3.79 -13.68
N ASP A 16 -2.75 -2.75 -14.18
CA ASP A 16 -3.12 -1.34 -13.95
C ASP A 16 -3.04 -0.86 -12.48
N ARG A 17 -2.21 -1.51 -11.66
CA ARG A 17 -1.98 -1.17 -10.25
C ARG A 17 -0.49 -1.13 -9.95
N TRP A 18 -0.10 -0.31 -8.97
CA TRP A 18 1.26 -0.31 -8.43
C TRP A 18 1.38 -1.32 -7.30
N CYS A 19 2.34 -2.23 -7.41
CA CYS A 19 2.61 -3.31 -6.46
C CYS A 19 4.06 -3.22 -5.98
N ASP A 20 4.32 -3.59 -4.73
CA ASP A 20 5.64 -3.67 -4.09
C ASP A 20 6.38 -5.00 -4.35
N ASN A 21 5.83 -5.84 -5.24
CA ASN A 21 6.23 -7.24 -5.47
C ASN A 21 7.61 -7.47 -6.10
N TRP A 22 8.38 -6.44 -6.47
CA TRP A 22 9.66 -6.68 -7.17
C TRP A 22 10.75 -7.25 -6.26
N ASP A 23 10.95 -6.63 -5.09
CA ASP A 23 12.02 -7.03 -4.16
C ASP A 23 11.50 -7.21 -2.72
N ALA A 24 10.30 -6.71 -2.41
CA ALA A 24 9.75 -6.65 -1.04
C ALA A 24 10.69 -5.99 0.01
N GLU A 25 11.83 -5.44 -0.42
CA GLU A 25 12.85 -4.81 0.41
C GLU A 25 12.64 -3.29 0.46
N VAL A 26 12.88 -2.73 1.65
CA VAL A 26 13.03 -1.28 1.84
C VAL A 26 14.52 -0.96 1.74
N HIS A 27 14.93 -0.30 0.66
CA HIS A 27 16.32 0.11 0.45
C HIS A 27 16.68 1.25 1.40
N THR A 28 17.86 1.17 2.00
CA THR A 28 18.33 2.10 3.05
C THR A 28 18.48 3.54 2.58
N ASP A 29 18.73 3.74 1.29
CA ASP A 29 18.90 5.06 0.68
C ASP A 29 18.48 5.09 -0.80
N GLN A 30 18.46 6.29 -1.37
CA GLN A 30 18.01 6.53 -2.74
C GLN A 30 18.94 5.89 -3.79
N THR A 31 20.22 5.70 -3.48
CA THR A 31 21.19 5.09 -4.40
C THR A 31 20.90 3.61 -4.53
N ALA A 32 20.80 2.89 -3.40
CA ALA A 32 20.44 1.48 -3.37
C ALA A 32 19.08 1.23 -4.05
N GLY A 33 18.08 2.07 -3.77
CA GLY A 33 16.78 1.97 -4.46
C GLY A 33 16.84 2.30 -5.95
N GLY A 34 17.75 3.18 -6.37
CA GLY A 34 17.99 3.49 -7.78
C GLY A 34 18.60 2.32 -8.57
N GLU A 35 19.49 1.54 -7.93
CA GLU A 35 20.05 0.32 -8.52
C GLU A 35 18.97 -0.74 -8.71
N ALA A 36 18.12 -0.96 -7.70
CA ALA A 36 16.97 -1.86 -7.79
C ALA A 36 15.96 -1.42 -8.87
N LEU A 37 15.65 -0.12 -8.96
CA LEU A 37 14.80 0.45 -10.01
C LEU A 37 15.38 0.16 -11.41
N THR A 38 16.69 0.30 -11.56
CA THR A 38 17.38 0.02 -12.83
C THR A 38 17.26 -1.45 -13.20
N GLY A 39 17.43 -2.35 -12.23
CA GLY A 39 17.21 -3.79 -12.40
C GLY A 39 15.78 -4.13 -12.85
N ALA A 40 14.77 -3.58 -12.17
CA ALA A 40 13.35 -3.80 -12.52
C ALA A 40 13.03 -3.35 -13.96
N ARG A 41 13.52 -2.18 -14.36
CA ARG A 41 13.32 -1.66 -15.73
C ARG A 41 14.06 -2.49 -16.77
N ALA A 42 15.27 -2.96 -16.47
CA ALA A 42 16.03 -3.84 -17.35
C ALA A 42 15.34 -5.20 -17.56
N ALA A 43 14.60 -5.68 -16.56
CA ALA A 43 13.76 -6.88 -16.66
C ALA A 43 12.42 -6.64 -17.41
N GLY A 44 12.13 -5.41 -17.83
CA GLY A 44 10.96 -5.06 -18.65
C GLY A 44 9.76 -4.52 -17.88
N TYR A 45 9.88 -4.27 -16.58
CA TYR A 45 8.78 -3.73 -15.78
C TYR A 45 8.65 -2.22 -15.91
N GLU A 46 7.41 -1.73 -15.95
CA GLU A 46 7.13 -0.32 -15.66
C GLU A 46 7.28 -0.12 -14.15
N ALA A 47 8.37 0.55 -13.75
CA ALA A 47 8.75 0.68 -12.34
C ALA A 47 9.05 2.12 -11.94
N ILE A 48 8.78 2.44 -10.67
CA ILE A 48 9.05 3.73 -10.02
C ILE A 48 9.73 3.53 -8.66
N LEU A 49 10.51 4.53 -8.23
CA LEU A 49 11.10 4.57 -6.90
C LEU A 49 10.32 5.55 -6.02
N VAL A 50 9.93 5.11 -4.83
CA VAL A 50 9.13 5.90 -3.88
C VAL A 50 9.81 5.91 -2.52
N ALA A 51 9.79 7.05 -1.83
CA ALA A 51 10.25 7.13 -0.45
C ALA A 51 9.23 6.45 0.47
N ALA A 52 9.69 5.49 1.28
CA ALA A 52 8.88 4.84 2.30
C ALA A 52 8.81 5.76 3.51
N VAL A 53 7.68 6.45 3.69
CA VAL A 53 7.44 7.30 4.86
C VAL A 53 6.60 6.50 5.85
N PRO A 54 7.05 6.33 7.11
CA PRO A 54 6.23 5.70 8.12
C PRO A 54 4.98 6.56 8.30
N VAL A 55 3.83 5.97 8.01
CA VAL A 55 2.56 6.57 8.43
C VAL A 55 2.50 6.32 9.91
N ASP A 56 2.68 7.36 10.72
CA ASP A 56 2.29 7.31 12.13
C ASP A 56 0.90 6.69 12.14
N ALA A 57 0.77 5.51 12.76
CA ALA A 57 -0.54 4.94 13.00
C ALA A 57 -1.26 5.93 13.91
N ALA A 58 -1.96 6.90 13.30
CA ALA A 58 -2.99 7.70 13.93
C ALA A 58 -3.84 6.73 14.77
N PRO A 59 -4.26 7.13 15.98
CA PRO A 59 -4.75 6.22 17.01
C PRO A 59 -5.60 5.14 16.36
N ILE A 60 -5.10 3.89 16.45
CA ILE A 60 -5.62 2.72 15.74
C ILE A 60 -7.12 2.87 15.68
N GLU A 61 -7.66 3.15 14.49
CA GLU A 61 -9.09 3.04 14.30
C GLU A 61 -9.44 1.64 14.77
N THR A 62 -10.18 1.60 15.88
CA THR A 62 -10.64 0.33 16.42
C THR A 62 -11.40 -0.38 15.30
N PRO A 63 -11.38 -1.72 15.23
CA PRO A 63 -12.15 -2.46 14.23
C PRO A 63 -13.61 -1.97 14.11
N GLU A 64 -14.18 -1.50 15.22
CA GLU A 64 -15.50 -0.89 15.32
C GLU A 64 -15.60 0.47 14.60
N GLN A 65 -14.59 1.33 14.71
CA GLN A 65 -14.54 2.61 13.98
C GLN A 65 -14.40 2.39 12.48
N SER A 66 -13.52 1.48 12.05
CA SER A 66 -13.39 1.13 10.64
C SER A 66 -14.67 0.51 10.08
N ALA A 67 -15.33 -0.38 10.84
CA ALA A 67 -16.63 -0.94 10.46
C ALA A 67 -17.73 0.14 10.32
N ALA A 68 -17.75 1.13 11.23
CA ALA A 68 -18.70 2.23 11.17
C ALA A 68 -18.47 3.15 9.96
N ILE A 69 -17.21 3.42 9.61
CA ILE A 69 -16.85 4.22 8.42
C ILE A 69 -17.22 3.48 7.13
N VAL A 70 -16.94 2.17 7.06
CA VAL A 70 -17.34 1.33 5.92
C VAL A 70 -18.86 1.29 5.79
N ASP A 71 -19.60 1.06 6.87
CA ASP A 71 -21.08 1.07 6.85
C ASP A 71 -21.65 2.43 6.42
N ALA A 72 -21.09 3.53 6.93
CA ALA A 72 -21.49 4.88 6.52
C ALA A 72 -21.27 5.12 5.02
N ASN A 73 -20.14 4.69 4.46
CA ASN A 73 -19.85 4.80 3.04
C ASN A 73 -20.77 3.91 2.20
N LEU A 74 -21.01 2.67 2.62
CA LEU A 74 -21.94 1.77 1.95
C LEU A 74 -23.36 2.34 1.91
N ARG A 75 -23.83 2.96 3.00
CA ARG A 75 -25.13 3.65 3.03
C ARG A 75 -25.21 4.82 2.06
N GLN A 76 -24.15 5.65 1.98
CA GLN A 76 -24.11 6.78 1.04
C GLN A 76 -24.15 6.33 -0.42
N MET A 77 -23.58 5.16 -0.74
CA MET A 77 -23.62 4.57 -2.07
C MET A 77 -24.94 3.81 -2.38
N GLY A 78 -25.89 3.78 -1.43
CA GLY A 78 -27.14 3.02 -1.57
C GLY A 78 -26.96 1.50 -1.37
N CYS A 79 -25.81 1.06 -0.87
CA CYS A 79 -25.44 -0.33 -0.62
C CYS A 79 -25.73 -0.78 0.83
N ALA A 80 -26.59 -0.05 1.55
CA ALA A 80 -26.96 -0.35 2.94
C ALA A 80 -27.57 -1.76 3.04
N GLY A 81 -26.96 -2.65 3.82
CA GLY A 81 -27.44 -4.03 4.03
C GLY A 81 -26.57 -5.13 3.42
N LEU A 82 -25.49 -4.79 2.70
CA LEU A 82 -24.46 -5.75 2.34
C LEU A 82 -23.55 -5.99 3.55
N VAL A 83 -23.93 -6.96 4.40
CA VAL A 83 -23.03 -7.46 5.45
C VAL A 83 -21.87 -8.16 4.74
N PRO A 84 -20.59 -7.87 5.06
CA PRO A 84 -19.49 -8.69 4.56
C PRO A 84 -19.74 -10.13 5.01
N SER A 85 -19.84 -11.05 4.05
CA SER A 85 -20.04 -12.47 4.32
C SER A 85 -18.93 -12.95 5.25
N ALA A 86 -19.28 -13.22 6.50
CA ALA A 86 -18.39 -13.84 7.47
C ALA A 86 -18.23 -15.32 7.13
N GLU A 87 -17.76 -15.66 5.93
CA GLU A 87 -17.37 -17.03 5.55
C GLU A 87 -16.74 -17.06 4.15
N ALA A 88 -15.41 -17.10 4.11
CA ALA A 88 -14.56 -17.83 3.16
C ALA A 88 -13.09 -17.58 3.58
N GLY A 89 -12.39 -18.45 4.30
CA GLY A 89 -12.70 -19.85 4.55
C GLY A 89 -11.87 -20.46 5.68
N ARG A 90 -12.42 -21.59 6.13
CA ARG A 90 -11.64 -22.79 6.40
C ARG A 90 -11.11 -23.36 5.09
#